data_AF-A0A7W7V9Z2-F1
#
_entry.id   AF-A0A7W7V9Z2-F1
#
_cell.length_a   1.000
_cell.length_b   1.000
_cell.length_c   1.000
_cell.angle_alpha   90.00
_cell.angle_beta   90.00
_cell.angle_gamma   90.00
#
_symmetry.space_group_name_H-M   'P 1'
#
loop_
_entity.id
_entity.type
_entity.pdbx_description
1 polymer ?
#
loop_
_entity_poly.entity_id
_entity_poly.type
_entity_poly.pdbx_seq_one_letter_code
_entity_poly.pdbx_strand_id
1 'polypeptide(L)'
;MLTPATPELLAELDALLRPGTAPLSSLAGAVDAAEVHAETLRGGHTTEAFGRYCRVALPSLLRRLLAAESEVLTLRAALAEHVAAADQGDDPEPGELLEDLKRRGVDLRADVEAAAAVLEGQAHAAAIG
;
A
#
# COMPACT_ATOMS: atom_id res chain seq x y z
N MET A 1 28.90 -16.08 9.08
CA MET A 1 28.49 -16.64 7.77
C MET A 1 27.02 -16.98 7.87
N LEU A 2 26.18 -16.39 7.01
CA LEU A 2 24.76 -16.75 6.93
C LEU A 2 24.66 -18.08 6.19
N THR A 3 24.21 -19.13 6.88
CA THR A 3 23.99 -20.44 6.30
C THR A 3 22.85 -20.35 5.27
N PRO A 4 23.01 -20.85 4.04
CA PRO A 4 21.92 -20.87 3.08
C PRO A 4 20.77 -21.73 3.62
N ALA A 5 19.53 -21.24 3.45
CA ALA A 5 18.33 -21.97 3.85
C ALA A 5 18.22 -23.27 3.05
N THR A 6 17.86 -24.37 3.70
CA THR A 6 17.65 -25.65 3.02
C THR A 6 16.37 -25.60 2.17
N PRO A 7 16.25 -26.44 1.14
CA PRO A 7 15.04 -26.51 0.31
C PRO A 7 13.75 -26.73 1.11
N GLU A 8 13.82 -27.48 2.21
CA GLU A 8 12.71 -27.76 3.11
C GLU A 8 12.27 -26.50 3.87
N LEU A 9 13.24 -25.70 4.32
CA LEU A 9 13.02 -24.40 4.95
C LEU A 9 12.39 -23.40 3.98
N LEU A 10 12.79 -23.44 2.71
CA LEU A 10 12.20 -22.62 1.66
C LEU A 10 10.76 -23.08 1.32
N ALA A 11 10.48 -24.39 1.35
CA ALA A 11 9.15 -24.93 1.13
C ALA A 11 8.19 -24.66 2.30
N GLU A 12 8.66 -24.74 3.54
CA GLU A 12 7.89 -24.31 4.73
C GLU A 12 7.61 -22.82 4.69
N LEU A 13 8.61 -22.01 4.31
CA LEU A 13 8.43 -20.59 4.09
C LEU A 13 7.39 -20.35 3.01
N ASP A 14 7.49 -20.99 1.83
CA ASP A 14 6.48 -20.90 0.75
C ASP A 14 5.06 -21.28 1.22
N ALA A 15 4.92 -22.30 2.07
CA ALA A 15 3.63 -22.75 2.59
C ALA A 15 3.01 -21.76 3.60
N LEU A 16 3.81 -21.21 4.51
CA LEU A 16 3.42 -20.12 5.42
C LEU A 16 3.11 -18.84 4.64
N LEU A 17 3.77 -18.72 3.51
CA LEU A 17 3.60 -17.72 2.49
C LEU A 17 2.61 -18.20 1.41
N ARG A 18 1.49 -18.85 1.72
CA ARG A 18 0.38 -18.97 0.75
C ARG A 18 -0.78 -18.06 1.11
N PRO A 19 -1.45 -17.43 0.14
CA PRO A 19 -2.68 -16.71 0.41
C PRO A 19 -3.68 -17.62 1.12
N GLY A 20 -4.15 -17.22 2.30
CA GLY A 20 -5.21 -17.92 3.04
C GLY A 20 -4.80 -18.76 4.26
N THR A 21 -3.51 -18.85 4.63
CA THR A 21 -3.07 -19.75 5.73
C THR A 21 -2.75 -19.10 7.08
N ALA A 22 -2.83 -17.78 7.27
CA ALA A 22 -2.58 -17.18 8.60
C ALA A 22 -3.48 -15.98 8.97
N PRO A 23 -3.98 -15.89 10.23
CA PRO A 23 -4.85 -14.80 10.71
C PRO A 23 -4.10 -13.49 11.01
N LEU A 24 -2.77 -13.46 10.87
CA LEU A 24 -1.90 -12.35 11.26
C LEU A 24 -1.81 -11.21 10.24
N SER A 25 -2.51 -11.31 9.11
CA SER A 25 -2.54 -10.27 8.06
C SER A 25 -3.41 -9.05 8.42
N SER A 26 -3.96 -8.95 9.64
CA SER A 26 -4.79 -7.84 10.10
C SER A 26 -3.97 -6.67 10.68
N LEU A 27 -4.55 -5.48 10.75
CA LEU A 27 -3.94 -4.31 11.42
C LEU A 27 -3.54 -4.64 12.87
N ALA A 28 -4.35 -5.45 13.56
CA ALA A 28 -4.05 -5.92 14.91
C ALA A 28 -2.76 -6.75 14.95
N GLY A 29 -2.49 -7.58 13.94
CA GLY A 29 -1.23 -8.33 13.83
C GLY A 29 -0.01 -7.43 13.57
N ALA A 30 -0.19 -6.32 12.85
CA ALA A 30 0.88 -5.34 12.66
C ALA A 30 1.20 -4.56 13.96
N VAL A 31 0.17 -4.21 14.74
CA VAL A 31 0.31 -3.55 16.04
C VAL A 31 0.99 -4.49 17.04
N ASP A 32 0.50 -5.74 17.14
CA ASP A 32 1.11 -6.78 17.99
C ASP A 32 2.60 -6.98 17.66
N ALA A 33 2.96 -7.01 16.36
CA ALA A 33 4.36 -7.13 15.95
C ALA A 33 5.22 -5.93 16.37
N ALA A 34 4.68 -4.72 16.31
CA ALA A 34 5.36 -3.52 16.77
C ALA A 34 5.56 -3.52 18.29
N GLU A 35 4.56 -3.99 19.04
CA GLU A 35 4.61 -4.10 20.51
C GLU A 35 5.63 -5.16 20.95
N VAL A 36 5.60 -6.36 20.37
CA VAL A 36 6.56 -7.44 20.66
C VAL A 36 8.00 -7.00 20.34
N HIS A 37 8.21 -6.25 19.25
CA HIS A 37 9.52 -5.69 18.93
C HIS A 37 9.98 -4.68 19.97
N ALA A 38 9.10 -3.74 20.36
CA ALA A 38 9.41 -2.73 21.37
C ALA A 38 9.71 -3.35 22.74
N GLU A 39 8.99 -4.40 23.15
CA GLU A 39 9.28 -5.16 24.37
C GLU A 39 10.61 -5.91 24.29
N THR A 40 10.92 -6.50 23.14
CA THR A 40 12.20 -7.19 22.93
C THR A 40 13.38 -6.22 23.06
N LEU A 41 13.29 -5.02 22.49
CA LEU A 41 14.32 -3.99 22.63
C LEU A 41 14.53 -3.53 24.08
N ARG A 42 13.48 -3.63 24.92
CA ARG A 42 13.55 -3.36 26.36
C ARG A 42 14.03 -4.55 27.19
N GLY A 43 14.36 -5.67 26.54
CA GLY A 43 14.81 -6.90 27.21
C GLY A 43 13.67 -7.77 27.77
N GLY A 44 12.41 -7.52 27.38
CA GLY A 44 11.24 -8.27 27.85
C GLY A 44 11.11 -9.67 27.24
N HIS A 45 11.76 -9.94 26.10
CA HIS A 45 11.76 -11.24 25.43
C HIS A 45 13.18 -11.74 25.22
N THR A 46 13.35 -13.07 25.25
CA THR A 46 14.60 -13.69 24.80
C THR A 46 14.73 -13.58 23.28
N THR A 47 15.96 -13.48 22.79
CA THR A 47 16.25 -13.43 21.34
C THR A 47 15.66 -14.62 20.59
N GLU A 48 15.55 -15.78 21.24
CA GLU A 48 14.97 -16.99 20.68
C GLU A 48 13.44 -16.90 20.53
N ALA A 49 12.74 -16.35 21.54
CA ALA A 49 11.30 -16.13 21.47
C ALA A 49 10.94 -15.11 20.38
N PHE A 50 11.70 -14.01 20.29
CA PHE A 50 11.57 -13.03 19.21
C PHE A 50 11.87 -13.65 17.84
N GLY A 51 12.91 -14.48 17.74
CA GLY A 51 13.24 -15.19 16.49
C GLY A 51 12.18 -16.20 16.03
N ARG A 52 11.42 -16.81 16.96
CA ARG A 52 10.23 -17.61 16.60
C ARG A 52 9.09 -16.73 16.12
N TYR A 53 8.82 -15.62 16.81
CA TYR A 53 7.78 -14.68 16.43
C TYR A 53 8.00 -14.10 15.02
N CYS A 54 9.21 -13.63 14.73
CA CYS A 54 9.57 -13.11 13.41
C CYS A 54 9.43 -14.13 12.29
N ARG A 55 9.63 -15.42 12.55
CA ARG A 55 9.41 -16.48 11.53
C ARG A 55 7.94 -16.69 11.18
N VAL A 56 7.03 -16.38 12.10
CA VAL A 56 5.58 -16.59 11.92
C VAL A 56 4.88 -15.33 11.42
N ALA A 57 5.14 -14.17 12.03
CA ALA A 57 4.39 -12.95 11.76
C ALA A 57 4.95 -12.15 10.57
N LEU A 58 6.28 -11.96 10.53
CA LEU A 58 6.95 -11.07 9.58
C LEU A 58 6.70 -11.40 8.10
N PRO A 59 6.70 -12.68 7.67
CA PRO A 59 6.51 -13.01 6.26
C PRO A 59 5.13 -12.59 5.71
N SER A 60 4.09 -12.69 6.54
CA SER A 60 2.73 -12.26 6.16
C SER A 60 2.59 -10.74 6.08
N LEU A 61 3.23 -10.01 6.99
CA LEU A 61 3.24 -8.54 7.02
C LEU A 61 4.02 -7.97 5.82
N LEU A 62 5.21 -8.52 5.55
CA LEU A 62 6.05 -8.09 4.41
C LEU A 62 5.32 -8.26 3.07
N ARG A 63 4.51 -9.30 2.92
CA ARG A 63 3.69 -9.50 1.72
C ARG A 63 2.58 -8.48 1.56
N ARG A 64 1.91 -8.14 2.65
CA ARG A 64 0.88 -7.11 2.61
C ARG A 64 1.49 -5.76 2.22
N LEU A 65 2.68 -5.46 2.74
CA LEU A 65 3.44 -4.26 2.35
C LEU A 65 3.82 -4.30 0.87
N LEU A 66 4.33 -5.44 0.37
CA LEU A 66 4.69 -5.59 -1.04
C LEU A 66 3.48 -5.52 -1.98
N ALA A 67 2.34 -6.08 -1.58
CA ALA A 67 1.08 -5.98 -2.31
C ALA A 67 0.59 -4.52 -2.36
N ALA A 68 0.62 -3.82 -1.23
CA ALA A 68 0.26 -2.41 -1.16
C ALA A 68 1.21 -1.54 -2.02
N GLU A 69 2.51 -1.83 -2.03
CA GLU A 69 3.48 -1.15 -2.89
C GLU A 69 3.17 -1.40 -4.39
N SER A 70 2.82 -2.63 -4.75
CA SER A 70 2.43 -2.99 -6.12
C SER A 70 1.14 -2.28 -6.57
N GLU A 71 0.16 -2.16 -5.67
CA GLU A 71 -1.08 -1.42 -5.91
C GLU A 71 -0.81 0.08 -6.13
N VAL A 72 0.09 0.68 -5.34
CA VAL A 72 0.52 2.08 -5.51
C VAL A 72 1.24 2.27 -6.85
N LEU A 73 2.14 1.36 -7.24
CA LEU A 73 2.80 1.43 -8.55
C LEU A 73 1.79 1.34 -9.70
N THR A 74 0.81 0.45 -9.59
CA THR A 74 -0.27 0.32 -10.58
C THR A 74 -1.10 1.61 -10.67
N LEU A 75 -1.40 2.23 -9.53
CA LEU A 75 -2.13 3.49 -9.49
C LEU A 75 -1.34 4.64 -10.15
N ARG A 76 -0.03 4.70 -9.91
CA ARG A 76 0.86 5.69 -10.54
C ARG A 76 0.92 5.52 -12.05
N ALA A 77 0.94 4.28 -12.55
CA ALA A 77 0.90 4.01 -13.98
C ALA A 77 -0.40 4.49 -14.61
N ALA A 78 -1.56 4.16 -14.02
CA ALA A 78 -2.87 4.59 -14.50
C ALA A 78 -3.01 6.12 -14.54
N LEU A 79 -2.52 6.81 -13.50
CA LEU A 79 -2.47 8.28 -13.48
C LEU A 79 -1.58 8.85 -14.59
N ALA A 80 -0.39 8.27 -14.79
CA ALA A 80 0.54 8.71 -15.83
C ALA A 80 -0.04 8.52 -17.24
N GLU A 81 -0.75 7.41 -17.49
CA GLU A 81 -1.45 7.16 -18.75
C GLU A 81 -2.53 8.21 -19.01
N HIS A 82 -3.33 8.54 -17.99
CA HIS A 82 -4.38 9.55 -18.11
C HIS A 82 -3.81 10.96 -18.35
N VAL A 83 -2.71 11.32 -17.69
CA VAL A 83 -2.01 12.60 -17.94
C VAL A 83 -1.45 12.62 -19.36
N ALA A 84 -0.81 11.55 -19.81
CA ALA A 84 -0.25 11.47 -21.15
C ALA A 84 -1.31 11.53 -22.25
N ALA A 85 -2.50 10.96 -22.04
CA ALA A 85 -3.63 11.07 -22.95
C ALA A 85 -4.16 12.52 -23.01
N ALA A 86 -4.35 13.17 -21.86
CA ALA A 86 -4.75 14.57 -21.79
C ALA A 86 -3.74 15.51 -22.49
N ASP A 87 -2.44 15.27 -22.31
CA ASP A 87 -1.37 16.04 -22.97
C ASP A 87 -1.36 15.86 -24.50
N GLN A 88 -1.85 14.74 -25.01
CA GLN A 88 -1.99 14.47 -26.45
C GLN A 88 -3.27 15.06 -27.05
N GLY A 89 -4.11 15.70 -26.23
CA GLY A 89 -5.39 16.28 -26.65
C GLY A 89 -6.53 15.27 -26.73
N ASP A 90 -6.32 14.04 -26.25
CA ASP A 90 -7.44 13.14 -25.96
C ASP A 90 -8.18 13.66 -24.72
N ASP A 91 -9.48 13.40 -24.65
CA ASP A 91 -10.33 13.74 -23.50
C ASP A 91 -10.72 12.45 -22.75
N PRO A 92 -9.77 11.80 -22.05
CA PRO A 92 -10.07 10.61 -21.26
C PRO A 92 -11.11 10.95 -20.19
N GLU A 93 -12.21 10.18 -20.14
CA GLU A 93 -13.31 10.46 -19.22
C GLU A 93 -12.82 10.47 -17.76
N PRO A 94 -12.82 11.63 -17.08
CA PRO A 94 -12.28 11.74 -15.71
C PRO A 94 -13.04 10.88 -14.69
N GLY A 95 -14.29 10.51 -15.02
CA GLY A 95 -15.14 9.68 -14.18
C GLY A 95 -14.58 8.27 -13.98
N GLU A 96 -13.99 7.66 -15.02
CA GLU A 96 -13.43 6.31 -14.93
C GLU A 96 -12.20 6.29 -14.01
N LEU A 97 -11.32 7.29 -14.12
CA LEU A 97 -10.16 7.44 -13.26
C LEU A 97 -10.56 7.70 -11.79
N LEU A 98 -11.54 8.57 -11.56
CA LEU A 98 -12.01 8.90 -10.21
C LEU A 98 -12.66 7.69 -9.52
N GLU A 99 -13.45 6.90 -10.25
CA GLU A 99 -14.02 5.66 -9.69
C GLU A 99 -12.93 4.59 -9.45
N ASP A 100 -11.90 4.52 -10.30
CA ASP A 100 -10.73 3.64 -10.07
C ASP A 100 -9.92 4.03 -8.83
N LEU A 101 -9.67 5.33 -8.65
CA LEU A 101 -9.00 5.87 -7.46
C LEU A 101 -9.80 5.59 -6.19
N LYS A 102 -11.11 5.83 -6.24
CA LYS A 102 -12.04 5.58 -5.13
C LYS A 102 -12.11 4.10 -4.75
N ARG A 103 -12.18 3.19 -5.73
CA ARG A 103 -12.12 1.73 -5.50
C ARG A 103 -10.82 1.29 -4.82
N ARG A 104 -9.73 2.03 -5.05
CA ARG A 104 -8.42 1.81 -4.43
C ARG A 104 -8.22 2.60 -3.12
N GLY A 105 -9.28 3.22 -2.60
CA GLY A 105 -9.28 3.92 -1.31
C GLY A 105 -8.74 5.36 -1.36
N VAL A 106 -8.53 5.92 -2.56
CA VAL A 106 -8.14 7.32 -2.75
C VAL A 106 -9.39 8.11 -3.12
N ASP A 107 -9.98 8.79 -2.15
CA ASP A 107 -11.13 9.67 -2.37
C ASP A 107 -10.64 11.10 -2.65
N LEU A 108 -10.69 11.52 -3.91
CA LEU A 108 -10.30 12.86 -4.36
C LEU A 108 -11.47 13.85 -4.41
N ARG A 109 -12.66 13.50 -3.89
CA ARG A 109 -13.85 14.34 -4.05
C ARG A 109 -13.63 15.77 -3.53
N ALA A 110 -13.03 15.91 -2.36
CA ALA A 110 -12.74 17.22 -1.77
C ALA A 110 -11.71 18.00 -2.61
N ASP A 111 -10.71 17.32 -3.16
CA ASP A 111 -9.69 17.93 -4.01
C ASP A 111 -10.28 18.40 -5.35
N VAL A 112 -11.20 17.62 -5.93
CA VAL A 112 -11.94 17.97 -7.15
C VAL A 112 -12.84 19.18 -6.93
N GLU A 113 -13.59 19.21 -5.82
CA GLU A 113 -14.44 20.37 -5.46
C GLU A 113 -13.59 21.64 -5.26
N ALA A 114 -12.43 21.51 -4.61
CA ALA A 114 -11.50 22.63 -4.42
C ALA A 114 -10.90 23.13 -5.76
N ALA A 115 -10.50 22.22 -6.66
CA ALA A 115 -9.98 22.58 -7.97
C ALA A 115 -11.04 23.27 -8.84
N ALA A 116 -12.28 22.81 -8.81
CA ALA A 116 -13.40 23.41 -9.53
C ALA A 116 -13.65 24.86 -9.08
N ALA A 117 -13.63 25.11 -7.76
CA ALA A 117 -13.79 26.46 -7.22
C ALA A 117 -12.67 27.42 -7.66
N VAL A 118 -11.44 26.93 -7.78
CA VAL A 118 -10.31 27.73 -8.31
C VAL A 118 -10.52 28.08 -9.78
N LEU A 119 -10.92 27.11 -10.61
CA LEU A 119 -11.18 27.33 -12.04
C LEU A 119 -12.33 28.30 -12.27
N GLU A 120 -13.42 28.18 -11.50
CA GLU A 120 -14.55 29.11 -11.56
C GLU A 120 -14.12 30.53 -11.18
N GLY A 121 -13.32 30.68 -10.12
CA GLY A 121 -12.75 31.96 -9.71
C GLY A 121 -11.85 32.59 -10.79
N GLN A 122 -11.03 31.78 -11.46
CA GLN A 122 -10.17 32.23 -12.57
C GLN A 122 -10.98 32.66 -13.80
N ALA A 123 -12.01 31.88 -14.16
CA ALA A 123 -12.90 32.21 -15.27
C ALA A 123 -13.68 33.51 -15.00
N HIS A 124 -14.15 33.71 -13.77
CA HIS A 124 -14.82 34.94 -13.38
C HIS A 124 -13.87 36.16 -13.43
N ALA A 125 -12.64 36.03 -12.95
CA ALA A 125 -11.63 37.08 -13.03
C ALA A 125 -11.28 37.44 -14.48
N ALA A 126 -11.17 36.44 -15.37
CA ALA A 126 -10.91 36.64 -16.80
C ALA A 126 -12.08 37.28 -17.55
N ALA A 127 -13.31 37.15 -17.06
CA ALA A 127 -14.51 37.75 -17.68
C ALA A 127 -14.75 39.22 -17.27
N ILE A 128 -14.12 39.68 -16.19
CA ILE A 128 -14.28 41.05 -15.66
C ILE A 128 -13.08 41.95 -16.02
N GLY A 129 -11.93 41.36 -16.37
CA GLY A 129 -10.74 42.06 -16.88
C GLY A 129 -10.78 42.29 -18.38
#